data_AF-A0A9N8VLV7-F1
#
_entry.id   AF-A0A9N8VLV7-F1
#
_cell.length_a   1.000
_cell.length_b   1.000
_cell.length_c   1.000
_cell.angle_alpha   90.00
_cell.angle_beta   90.00
_cell.angle_gamma   90.00
#
_symmetry.space_group_name_H-M   'P 1'
#
loop_
_entity.id
_entity.type
_entity.pdbx_description
1 polymer ?
#
loop_
_entity_poly.entity_id
_entity_poly.type
_entity_poly.pdbx_seq_one_letter_code
_entity_poly.pdbx_strand_id
1 'polypeptide(L)'
;MSTKTFIVDDENDEIFIANELSNILKEFQYGIKPNSIQILSTSKTKNATTHDTYGAVFKLTLLEDIELKIGVSKAGFTIIQATREENNEKSANDDLERILPIINQPFETMNALLFRASPRFGKSFHDALLSKLGNDL
;
A
#
# COMPACT_ATOMS: atom_id res chain seq x y z
N MET A 1 21.70 40.70 -5.91
CA MET A 1 20.51 40.07 -5.31
C MET A 1 20.66 38.56 -5.45
N SER A 2 20.48 37.85 -4.35
CA SER A 2 20.66 36.41 -4.25
C SER A 2 19.37 35.69 -4.66
N THR A 3 19.48 34.62 -5.43
CA THR A 3 18.46 33.56 -5.48
C THR A 3 19.18 32.22 -5.33
N LYS A 4 19.26 31.77 -4.07
CA LYS A 4 19.64 30.41 -3.71
C LYS A 4 18.43 29.49 -3.89
N THR A 5 18.66 28.43 -4.67
CA THR A 5 18.24 27.03 -4.50
C THR A 5 16.75 26.69 -4.31
N PHE A 6 16.19 25.97 -5.30
CA PHE A 6 15.04 25.07 -5.16
C PHE A 6 15.33 23.75 -5.91
N ILE A 7 16.22 22.90 -5.40
CA ILE A 7 16.42 21.52 -5.91
C ILE A 7 16.33 20.49 -4.76
N VAL A 8 16.10 20.93 -3.52
CA VAL A 8 16.23 20.06 -2.34
C VAL A 8 14.96 19.22 -2.07
N ASP A 9 13.78 19.64 -2.54
CA ASP A 9 12.53 18.93 -2.21
C ASP A 9 12.36 17.62 -2.98
N ASP A 10 12.83 17.52 -4.23
CA ASP A 10 12.56 16.34 -5.07
C ASP A 10 13.45 15.13 -4.71
N GLU A 11 14.73 15.37 -4.38
CA GLU A 11 15.64 14.29 -3.94
C GLU A 11 15.19 13.66 -2.62
N ASN A 12 14.69 14.46 -1.67
CA ASN A 12 14.18 13.95 -0.40
C ASN A 12 12.91 13.11 -0.59
N ASP A 13 12.09 13.46 -1.57
CA ASP A 13 10.88 12.70 -1.91
C ASP A 13 11.21 11.35 -2.54
N GLU A 14 12.19 11.31 -3.45
CA GLU A 14 12.64 10.06 -4.06
C GLU A 14 13.24 9.11 -3.01
N ILE A 15 14.06 9.63 -2.09
CA ILE A 15 14.63 8.85 -0.98
C ILE A 15 13.53 8.33 -0.05
N PHE A 16 12.55 9.16 0.31
CA PHE A 16 11.41 8.77 1.14
C PHE A 16 10.63 7.62 0.49
N ILE A 17 10.26 7.78 -0.79
CA ILE A 17 9.47 6.77 -1.51
C ILE A 17 10.24 5.46 -1.68
N ALA A 18 11.55 5.53 -1.96
CA ALA A 18 12.39 4.35 -2.04
C ALA A 18 12.44 3.58 -0.71
N ASN A 19 12.53 4.31 0.42
CA ASN A 19 12.51 3.70 1.75
C ASN A 19 11.15 3.04 2.05
N GLU A 20 10.04 3.74 1.77
CA GLU A 20 8.69 3.18 1.95
C GLU A 20 8.49 1.90 1.13
N LEU A 21 8.88 1.90 -0.15
CA LEU A 21 8.80 0.70 -0.99
C LEU A 21 9.68 -0.44 -0.46
N SER A 22 10.88 -0.14 0.07
CA SER A 22 11.75 -1.15 0.68
C SER A 22 11.10 -1.79 1.92
N ASN A 23 10.46 -0.98 2.76
CA ASN A 23 9.77 -1.45 3.95
C ASN A 23 8.56 -2.31 3.57
N ILE A 24 7.77 -1.88 2.58
CA ILE A 24 6.62 -2.64 2.06
C ILE A 24 7.03 -4.06 1.63
N LEU A 25 8.13 -4.18 0.89
CA LEU A 25 8.62 -5.46 0.38
C LEU A 25 9.09 -6.43 1.48
N LYS A 26 9.55 -5.90 2.62
CA LYS A 26 10.11 -6.68 3.74
C LYS A 26 9.09 -7.00 4.81
N GLU A 27 8.24 -6.03 5.15
CA GLU A 27 7.52 -6.05 6.43
C GLU A 27 6.10 -6.58 6.35
N PHE A 28 5.50 -6.71 5.17
CA PHE A 28 4.05 -6.97 5.07
C PHE A 28 3.69 -8.33 4.47
N GLN A 29 4.67 -9.18 4.14
CA GLN A 29 4.43 -10.46 3.49
C GLN A 29 3.53 -11.41 4.29
N TYR A 30 3.45 -11.28 5.62
CA TYR A 30 2.57 -12.10 6.46
C TYR A 30 1.08 -11.70 6.36
N GLY A 31 0.81 -10.46 5.96
CA GLY A 31 -0.52 -9.86 5.98
C GLY A 31 -1.20 -9.78 4.61
N ILE A 32 -0.52 -10.24 3.56
CA ILE A 32 -0.96 -10.19 2.17
C ILE A 32 -0.70 -11.53 1.50
N LYS A 33 -1.22 -11.73 0.30
CA LYS A 33 -0.95 -12.93 -0.50
C LYS A 33 0.56 -13.00 -0.81
N PRO A 34 1.23 -14.14 -0.56
CA PRO A 34 2.66 -14.27 -0.82
C PRO A 34 3.02 -13.94 -2.27
N ASN A 35 4.16 -13.26 -2.46
CA ASN A 35 4.68 -12.87 -3.77
C ASN A 35 3.72 -12.05 -4.65
N SER A 36 2.75 -11.35 -4.06
CA SER A 36 1.76 -10.55 -4.79
C SER A 36 2.17 -9.11 -5.06
N ILE A 37 3.22 -8.61 -4.38
CA ILE A 37 3.67 -7.23 -4.54
C ILE A 37 4.33 -7.06 -5.92
N GLN A 38 3.85 -6.12 -6.71
CA GLN A 38 4.48 -5.71 -7.97
C GLN A 38 4.56 -4.19 -8.04
N ILE A 39 5.78 -3.65 -8.21
CA ILE A 39 5.98 -2.22 -8.47
C ILE A 39 5.60 -1.94 -9.93
N LEU A 40 4.69 -0.98 -10.14
CA LEU A 40 4.21 -0.59 -11.45
C LEU A 40 4.94 0.65 -11.98
N SER A 41 5.26 1.59 -11.10
CA SER A 41 6.03 2.80 -11.40
C SER A 41 6.72 3.33 -10.15
N THR A 42 7.91 3.90 -10.33
CA THR A 42 8.64 4.67 -9.32
C THR A 42 8.82 6.13 -9.73
N SER A 43 8.06 6.58 -10.73
CA SER A 43 8.06 7.96 -11.20
C SER A 43 6.72 8.63 -10.97
N LYS A 44 6.73 9.97 -10.95
CA LYS A 44 5.55 10.81 -10.74
C LYS A 44 4.42 10.42 -11.69
N THR A 45 3.35 9.88 -11.12
CA THR A 45 2.17 9.37 -11.82
C THR A 45 0.95 10.14 -11.34
N LYS A 46 0.20 10.75 -12.27
CA LYS A 46 -1.05 11.45 -11.93
C LYS A 46 -2.22 10.47 -11.82
N ASN A 47 -3.02 10.64 -10.78
CA ASN A 47 -4.33 10.00 -10.69
C ASN A 47 -5.28 10.68 -11.70
N ALA A 48 -5.90 9.88 -12.57
CA ALA A 48 -6.83 10.40 -13.56
C ALA A 48 -8.13 10.96 -12.95
N THR A 49 -8.49 10.50 -11.74
CA THR A 49 -9.75 10.83 -11.07
C THR A 49 -9.62 11.94 -10.05
N THR A 50 -8.57 11.92 -9.22
CA THR A 50 -8.41 12.89 -8.11
C THR A 50 -7.44 14.03 -8.41
N HIS A 51 -6.75 14.00 -9.56
CA HIS A 51 -5.64 14.91 -9.90
C HIS A 51 -4.44 14.86 -8.96
N ASP A 52 -4.41 13.93 -8.00
CA ASP A 52 -3.24 13.70 -7.15
C ASP A 52 -2.04 13.22 -7.94
N THR A 53 -0.84 13.49 -7.44
CA THR A 53 0.40 12.97 -8.00
C THR A 53 1.05 12.04 -6.98
N TYR A 54 1.27 10.79 -7.39
CA TYR A 54 1.98 9.78 -6.63
C TYR A 54 3.41 9.67 -7.16
N GLY A 55 4.41 9.60 -6.28
CA GLY A 55 5.79 9.38 -6.72
C GLY A 55 6.11 7.91 -6.98
N ALA A 56 5.30 6.99 -6.46
CA ALA A 56 5.32 5.58 -6.87
C ALA A 56 3.92 4.97 -6.90
N VAL A 57 3.77 3.92 -7.69
CA VAL A 57 2.57 3.10 -7.77
C VAL A 57 2.98 1.65 -7.77
N PHE A 58 2.33 0.85 -6.94
CA PHE A 58 2.52 -0.59 -6.89
C PHE A 58 1.16 -1.28 -6.74
N LYS A 59 1.17 -2.60 -6.86
CA LYS A 59 0.02 -3.44 -6.54
C LYS A 59 0.40 -4.51 -5.55
N LEU A 60 -0.58 -5.00 -4.81
CA LEU A 60 -0.49 -6.18 -3.96
C LEU A 60 -1.85 -6.88 -3.95
N THR A 61 -1.88 -8.15 -3.54
CA THR A 61 -3.12 -8.90 -3.37
C THR A 61 -3.33 -9.19 -1.89
N LEU A 62 -4.50 -8.86 -1.38
CA LEU A 62 -4.90 -9.17 -0.01
C LEU A 62 -5.15 -10.68 0.17
N LEU A 63 -5.28 -11.12 1.42
CA LEU A 63 -5.60 -12.52 1.76
C LEU A 63 -7.03 -12.92 1.36
N GLU A 64 -7.85 -11.94 0.99
CA GLU A 64 -9.21 -12.06 0.48
C GLU A 64 -9.28 -12.18 -1.06
N ASP A 65 -8.14 -12.35 -1.74
CA ASP A 65 -8.02 -12.39 -3.21
C ASP A 65 -8.48 -11.09 -3.90
N ILE A 66 -8.20 -9.96 -3.25
CA ILE A 66 -8.45 -8.62 -3.79
C ILE A 66 -7.12 -7.97 -4.13
N GLU A 67 -6.93 -7.64 -5.40
CA GLU A 67 -5.81 -6.85 -5.87
C GLU A 67 -6.07 -5.37 -5.57
N LEU A 68 -5.13 -4.74 -4.87
CA LEU A 68 -5.11 -3.30 -4.64
C LEU A 68 -4.02 -2.68 -5.50
N LYS A 69 -4.36 -1.62 -6.22
CA LYS A 69 -3.40 -0.68 -6.80
C LYS A 69 -3.26 0.50 -5.86
N ILE A 70 -2.05 0.76 -5.39
CA ILE A 70 -1.77 1.72 -4.33
C ILE A 70 -0.77 2.77 -4.84
N GLY A 71 -1.10 4.04 -4.64
CA GLY A 71 -0.22 5.18 -4.85
C GLY A 71 0.49 5.58 -3.57
N VAL A 72 1.76 5.97 -3.69
CA VAL A 72 2.60 6.48 -2.59
C VAL A 72 2.88 7.96 -2.84
N SER A 73 2.64 8.78 -1.83
CA SER A 73 2.92 10.22 -1.82
C SER A 73 3.41 10.66 -0.45
N LYS A 74 3.70 11.96 -0.27
CA LYS A 74 4.03 12.53 1.05
C LYS A 74 2.90 12.39 2.08
N ALA A 75 1.66 12.26 1.64
CA ALA A 75 0.51 12.03 2.52
C ALA A 75 0.36 10.55 2.93
N GLY A 76 1.28 9.69 2.50
CA GLY A 76 1.26 8.25 2.73
C GLY A 76 0.70 7.48 1.54
N PHE A 77 -0.20 6.53 1.82
CA PHE A 77 -0.70 5.52 0.90
C PHE A 77 -2.14 5.80 0.49
N THR A 78 -2.47 5.55 -0.76
CA THR A 78 -3.84 5.72 -1.27
C THR A 78 -4.21 4.56 -2.16
N ILE A 79 -5.35 3.92 -1.90
CA ILE A 79 -5.90 2.90 -2.81
C ILE A 79 -6.46 3.63 -4.03
N ILE A 80 -5.84 3.43 -5.19
CA ILE A 80 -6.25 4.00 -6.48
C ILE A 80 -7.36 3.16 -7.09
N GLN A 81 -7.23 1.83 -6.97
CA GLN A 81 -8.14 0.87 -7.56
C GLN A 81 -8.12 -0.42 -6.74
N ALA A 82 -9.26 -1.09 -6.68
CA ALA A 82 -9.38 -2.43 -6.13
C ALA A 82 -10.13 -3.32 -7.13
N THR A 83 -9.61 -4.51 -7.38
CA THR A 83 -10.21 -5.50 -8.29
C THR A 83 -10.08 -6.89 -7.69
N ARG A 84 -10.95 -7.81 -8.11
CA ARG A 84 -10.83 -9.22 -7.71
C ARG A 84 -9.75 -9.89 -8.53
N GLU A 85 -9.11 -10.88 -7.93
CA GLU A 85 -8.33 -11.83 -8.72
C GLU A 85 -9.31 -12.70 -9.56
N GLU A 86 -8.99 -12.93 -10.83
CA GLU A 86 -9.90 -13.54 -11.83
C GLU A 86 -10.38 -14.97 -11.50
N ASN A 87 -9.87 -15.59 -10.44
CA ASN A 87 -10.09 -17.01 -10.12
C ASN A 87 -11.00 -17.28 -8.89
N ASN A 88 -11.61 -16.26 -8.24
CA ASN A 88 -12.39 -16.49 -7.01
C ASN A 88 -13.69 -15.66 -6.93
N GLU A 89 -14.82 -16.23 -7.38
CA GLU A 89 -16.03 -15.46 -7.69
C GLU A 89 -17.01 -15.17 -6.52
N LYS A 90 -17.03 -15.97 -5.44
CA LYS A 90 -18.10 -15.84 -4.43
C LYS A 90 -17.73 -15.07 -3.16
N SER A 91 -16.54 -15.28 -2.59
CA SER A 91 -16.15 -14.62 -1.33
C SER A 91 -15.65 -13.18 -1.54
N ALA A 92 -15.05 -12.91 -2.71
CA ALA A 92 -14.44 -11.62 -3.01
C ALA A 92 -15.45 -10.50 -3.35
N ASN A 93 -16.76 -10.79 -3.40
CA ASN A 93 -17.80 -9.76 -3.61
C ASN A 93 -17.90 -8.84 -2.40
N ASP A 94 -18.21 -9.42 -1.24
CA ASP A 94 -18.49 -8.68 -0.01
C ASP A 94 -17.24 -7.94 0.48
N ASP A 95 -16.07 -8.56 0.33
CA ASP A 95 -14.80 -7.94 0.74
C ASP A 95 -14.41 -6.78 -0.20
N LEU A 96 -14.71 -6.87 -1.50
CA LEU A 96 -14.47 -5.74 -2.42
C LEU A 96 -15.39 -4.57 -2.10
N GLU A 97 -16.67 -4.82 -1.82
CA GLU A 97 -17.63 -3.79 -1.45
C GLU A 97 -17.21 -2.99 -0.20
N ARG A 98 -16.47 -3.61 0.73
CA ARG A 98 -15.91 -2.94 1.91
C ARG A 98 -14.76 -1.98 1.58
N ILE A 99 -14.06 -2.22 0.47
CA ILE A 99 -12.90 -1.43 0.05
C ILE A 99 -13.33 -0.24 -0.80
N LEU A 100 -14.43 -0.36 -1.56
CA LEU A 100 -14.92 0.74 -2.42
C LEU A 100 -15.04 2.10 -1.69
N PRO A 101 -15.56 2.19 -0.45
CA PRO A 101 -15.69 3.48 0.25
C PRO A 101 -14.36 4.13 0.62
N ILE A 102 -13.27 3.36 0.72
CA ILE A 102 -11.94 3.85 1.13
C ILE A 102 -10.99 4.09 -0.06
N ILE A 103 -11.43 3.82 -1.28
CA ILE A 103 -10.70 4.20 -2.49
C ILE A 103 -10.52 5.73 -2.50
N ASN A 104 -9.34 6.18 -2.93
CA ASN A 104 -8.92 7.58 -2.93
C ASN A 104 -8.84 8.24 -1.55
N GLN A 105 -8.96 7.49 -0.45
CA GLN A 105 -8.67 8.00 0.89
C GLN A 105 -7.17 7.85 1.21
N PRO A 106 -6.51 8.89 1.75
CA PRO A 106 -5.13 8.78 2.19
C PRO A 106 -5.03 8.08 3.54
N PHE A 107 -4.02 7.22 3.68
CA PHE A 107 -3.63 6.54 4.90
C PHE A 107 -2.17 6.88 5.21
N GLU A 108 -1.91 7.33 6.42
CA GLU A 108 -0.56 7.71 6.86
C GLU A 108 0.43 6.53 6.81
N THR A 109 -0.03 5.32 7.10
CA THR A 109 0.80 4.12 7.13
C THR A 109 0.18 2.94 6.39
N MET A 110 1.01 2.03 5.91
CA MET A 110 0.57 0.78 5.29
C MET A 110 -0.25 -0.09 6.26
N ASN A 111 0.12 -0.11 7.54
CA ASN A 111 -0.66 -0.79 8.58
C ASN A 111 -2.09 -0.25 8.64
N ALA A 112 -2.28 1.07 8.70
CA ALA A 112 -3.60 1.67 8.77
C ALA A 112 -4.45 1.33 7.54
N LEU A 113 -3.83 1.32 6.35
CA LEU A 113 -4.46 0.89 5.11
C LEU A 113 -4.90 -0.58 5.19
N LEU A 114 -3.99 -1.48 5.55
CA LEU A 114 -4.25 -2.93 5.56
C LEU A 114 -5.25 -3.34 6.65
N PHE A 115 -5.21 -2.71 7.84
CA PHE A 115 -6.23 -2.93 8.88
C PHE A 115 -7.62 -2.54 8.41
N ARG A 116 -7.72 -1.53 7.54
CA ARG A 116 -9.01 -1.08 7.01
C ARG A 116 -9.46 -1.91 5.82
N ALA A 117 -8.54 -2.31 4.96
CA ALA A 117 -8.82 -2.98 3.68
C ALA A 117 -8.92 -4.51 3.80
N SER A 118 -8.23 -5.15 4.74
CA SER A 118 -8.16 -6.60 4.88
C SER A 118 -8.62 -7.06 6.27
N PRO A 119 -9.81 -7.67 6.37
CA PRO A 119 -10.27 -8.28 7.62
C PRO A 119 -9.31 -9.34 8.19
N ARG A 120 -8.62 -10.09 7.32
CA ARG A 120 -7.68 -11.15 7.75
C ARG A 120 -6.32 -10.60 8.17
N PHE A 121 -5.94 -9.41 7.71
CA PHE A 121 -4.67 -8.78 8.09
C PHE A 121 -4.51 -8.67 9.61
N GLY A 122 -5.55 -8.25 10.33
CA GLY A 122 -5.46 -8.06 11.78
C GLY A 122 -5.12 -9.35 12.54
N LYS A 123 -5.64 -10.49 12.09
CA LYS A 123 -5.30 -11.80 12.66
C LYS A 123 -3.85 -12.15 12.36
N SER A 124 -3.43 -12.06 11.10
CA SER A 124 -2.06 -12.36 10.69
C SER A 124 -1.02 -11.46 11.38
N PHE A 125 -1.36 -10.18 11.60
CA PHE A 125 -0.52 -9.25 12.35
C PHE A 125 -0.33 -9.71 13.79
N HIS A 126 -1.40 -10.13 14.46
CA HIS A 126 -1.31 -10.62 15.83
C HIS A 126 -0.48 -11.90 15.93
N ASP A 127 -0.68 -12.84 15.01
CA ASP A 127 0.09 -14.09 14.93
C ASP A 127 1.59 -13.81 14.70
N ALA A 128 1.92 -12.86 13.81
CA ALA A 128 3.30 -12.45 13.55
C ALA A 128 3.95 -11.77 14.78
N LEU A 129 3.18 -10.97 15.52
CA LEU A 129 3.63 -10.32 16.74
C LEU A 129 3.92 -11.33 17.86
N LEU A 130 3.03 -12.32 18.03
CA LEU A 130 3.24 -13.43 18.97
C LEU A 130 4.44 -14.29 18.59
N SER A 131 4.64 -14.59 17.30
CA SER A 131 5.80 -15.36 16.84
C SER A 131 7.13 -14.63 17.11
N LYS A 132 7.17 -13.29 17.05
CA LYS A 132 8.37 -12.54 17.39
C LYS A 132 8.65 -12.57 18.89
N LEU A 133 7.62 -12.43 19.71
CA LEU A 133 7.74 -12.50 21.18
C LEU A 133 8.11 -13.89 21.69
N GLY A 134 7.60 -14.95 21.05
CA GLY A 134 7.86 -16.34 21.44
C GLY A 134 9.21 -16.88 21.01
N ASN A 135 9.90 -16.22 20.07
CA ASN A 135 11.25 -16.60 19.62
C ASN A 135 12.39 -15.98 20.45
N ASP A 136 12.05 -15.15 21.46
CA ASP A 136 13.01 -14.53 22.40
C ASP A 136 13.06 -15.25 23.78
N LEU A 137 12.56 -16.49 23.86
CA LEU A 137 12.64 -17.40 25.03
C LEU A 137 13.43 -18.66 24.69
#